data_AF-A0A6I2WKI8-F1
#
_entry.id   AF-A0A6I2WKI8-F1
#
_cell.length_a   1.000
_cell.length_b   1.000
_cell.length_c   1.000
_cell.angle_alpha   90.00
_cell.angle_beta   90.00
_cell.angle_gamma   90.00
#
_symmetry.space_group_name_H-M   'P 1'
#
loop_
_entity.id
_entity.type
_entity.pdbx_description
1 polymer ?
#
loop_
_entity_poly.entity_id
_entity_poly.type
_entity_poly.pdbx_seq_one_letter_code
_entity_poly.pdbx_strand_id
1 'polypeptide(L)'
;MRVGVVTFPGTLDDRDAARAVRAGGSEAVELWHGDADLKNVDAVILPGGFSYGDYLRCGAISRFAPVMTLIIEQANKGMPLLGICNGFQVLCESHLLPGALTRNSDLHFLCKDQVISIENTNTLWTSSFSKGQEILIPLKNGEGSFQCDDATLASLEGEGRIIARYV
;
A
#
# COMPACT_ATOMS: atom_id res chain seq x y z
N MET A 1 -19.25 -2.76 5.33
CA MET A 1 -18.47 -1.73 4.62
C MET A 1 -18.24 -2.20 3.20
N ARG A 2 -18.17 -1.27 2.25
CA ARG A 2 -17.83 -1.50 0.85
C ARG A 2 -16.39 -1.06 0.65
N VAL A 3 -15.51 -1.96 0.24
CA VAL A 3 -14.07 -1.70 0.08
C VAL A 3 -13.74 -1.79 -1.40
N GLY A 4 -13.29 -0.68 -1.96
CA GLY A 4 -12.80 -0.60 -3.33
C GLY A 4 -11.45 -1.30 -3.46
N VAL A 5 -11.29 -2.17 -4.44
CA VAL A 5 -10.02 -2.81 -4.80
C VAL A 5 -9.65 -2.37 -6.20
N VAL A 6 -8.54 -1.65 -6.33
CA VAL A 6 -8.14 -1.03 -7.59
C VAL A 6 -7.36 -2.01 -8.46
N THR A 7 -7.71 -2.09 -9.74
CA THR A 7 -6.95 -2.84 -10.74
C THR A 7 -6.37 -1.89 -11.79
N PHE A 8 -5.04 -1.77 -11.79
CA PHE A 8 -4.24 -1.19 -12.88
C PHE A 8 -3.78 -2.28 -13.86
N PRO A 9 -3.42 -1.95 -15.11
CA PRO A 9 -2.76 -2.90 -16.01
C PRO A 9 -1.46 -3.39 -15.36
N GLY A 10 -1.30 -4.70 -15.16
CA GLY A 10 -0.14 -5.28 -14.47
C GLY A 10 -0.32 -5.46 -12.95
N THR A 11 -1.48 -5.12 -12.38
CA THR A 11 -1.84 -5.55 -11.02
C THR A 11 -2.00 -7.08 -11.00
N LEU A 12 -1.52 -7.73 -9.95
CA LEU A 12 -1.52 -9.21 -9.86
C LEU A 12 -2.32 -9.73 -8.66
N ASP A 13 -2.36 -8.94 -7.58
CA ASP A 13 -2.83 -9.41 -6.27
C ASP A 13 -4.21 -8.80 -5.91
N ASP A 14 -4.93 -8.21 -6.87
CA ASP A 14 -6.26 -7.61 -6.70
C ASP A 14 -7.32 -8.65 -6.29
N ARG A 15 -7.30 -9.83 -6.89
CA ARG A 15 -8.20 -10.93 -6.52
C ARG A 15 -7.96 -11.42 -5.09
N ASP A 16 -6.70 -11.45 -4.66
CA ASP A 16 -6.33 -11.83 -3.30
C ASP A 16 -6.75 -10.76 -2.29
N ALA A 17 -6.55 -9.48 -2.61
CA ALA A 17 -7.07 -8.38 -1.80
C ALA A 17 -8.61 -8.43 -1.67
N ALA A 18 -9.33 -8.65 -2.78
CA ALA A 18 -10.78 -8.80 -2.75
C ALA A 18 -11.23 -10.03 -1.93
N ARG A 19 -10.49 -11.14 -1.99
CA ARG A 19 -10.74 -12.31 -1.14
C ARG A 19 -10.53 -12.00 0.34
N ALA A 20 -9.46 -11.26 0.69
CA ALA A 20 -9.18 -10.85 2.06
C ALA A 20 -10.28 -9.93 2.62
N VAL A 21 -10.78 -8.97 1.82
CA VAL A 21 -11.91 -8.11 2.18
C VAL A 21 -13.16 -8.93 2.53
N ARG A 22 -13.50 -9.92 1.69
CA ARG A 22 -14.66 -10.80 1.92
C ARG A 22 -14.47 -11.68 3.16
N ALA A 23 -13.26 -12.21 3.36
CA ALA A 23 -12.92 -12.99 4.55
C ALA A 23 -13.02 -12.16 5.84
N GLY A 24 -12.74 -10.85 5.76
CA GLY A 24 -12.97 -9.88 6.84
C GLY A 24 -14.43 -9.42 7.01
N GLY A 25 -15.38 -10.01 6.29
CA GLY A 25 -16.81 -9.71 6.42
C GLY A 25 -17.31 -8.44 5.72
N SER A 26 -16.52 -7.88 4.78
CA SER A 26 -16.89 -6.69 4.00
C SER A 26 -17.17 -7.01 2.53
N GLU A 27 -17.84 -6.10 1.83
CA GLU A 27 -18.10 -6.21 0.39
C GLU A 27 -16.90 -5.69 -0.40
N ALA A 28 -16.31 -6.54 -1.26
CA ALA A 28 -15.26 -6.11 -2.17
C ALA A 28 -15.86 -5.57 -3.48
N VAL A 29 -15.53 -4.33 -3.81
CA VAL A 29 -15.98 -3.63 -5.03
C VAL A 29 -14.78 -3.43 -5.96
N GLU A 30 -14.87 -3.94 -7.18
CA GLU A 30 -13.82 -3.75 -8.18
C GLU A 30 -13.82 -2.31 -8.72
N LEU A 31 -12.64 -1.67 -8.69
CA LEU A 31 -12.41 -0.34 -9.23
C LEU A 31 -11.39 -0.43 -10.38
N TRP A 32 -11.82 -0.10 -11.60
CA TRP A 32 -10.93 -0.09 -12.75
C TRP A 32 -10.14 1.22 -12.80
N HIS A 33 -8.83 1.16 -13.05
CA HIS A 33 -7.98 2.35 -13.01
C HIS A 33 -8.41 3.47 -13.97
N GLY A 34 -9.02 3.10 -15.10
CA GLY A 34 -9.48 4.02 -16.14
C GLY A 34 -10.79 4.72 -15.82
N ASP A 35 -11.52 4.27 -14.80
CA ASP A 35 -12.80 4.84 -14.42
C ASP A 35 -12.59 5.97 -13.41
N ALA A 36 -13.19 7.13 -13.66
CA ALA A 36 -13.28 8.22 -12.69
C ALA A 36 -14.51 8.02 -11.78
N ASP A 37 -14.64 6.84 -11.17
CA ASP A 37 -15.72 6.51 -10.25
C ASP A 37 -15.24 5.56 -9.15
N LEU A 38 -15.48 5.92 -7.88
CA LEU A 38 -15.18 5.07 -6.72
C LEU A 38 -16.37 4.20 -6.32
N LYS A 39 -17.50 4.27 -7.02
CA LYS A 39 -18.68 3.43 -6.82
C LYS A 39 -19.22 3.49 -5.38
N ASN A 40 -19.08 4.64 -4.70
CA ASN A 40 -19.51 4.87 -3.31
C ASN A 40 -18.96 3.84 -2.30
N VAL A 41 -17.66 3.56 -2.36
CA VAL A 41 -16.96 2.73 -1.37
C VAL A 41 -16.60 3.53 -0.11
N ASP A 42 -16.49 2.84 1.02
CA ASP A 42 -16.14 3.40 2.33
C ASP A 42 -14.62 3.45 2.55
N ALA A 43 -13.86 2.60 1.86
CA ALA A 43 -12.40 2.49 1.94
C ALA A 43 -11.82 1.95 0.63
N VAL A 44 -10.52 2.14 0.41
CA VAL A 44 -9.83 1.67 -0.81
C VAL A 44 -8.56 0.89 -0.48
N ILE A 45 -8.30 -0.14 -1.29
CA ILE A 45 -7.05 -0.90 -1.33
C ILE A 45 -6.39 -0.71 -2.69
N LEU A 46 -5.11 -0.32 -2.69
CA LEU A 46 -4.21 -0.42 -3.83
C LEU A 46 -3.41 -1.73 -3.70
N PRO A 47 -3.68 -2.76 -4.53
CA PRO A 47 -3.07 -4.07 -4.40
C PRO A 47 -1.61 -4.13 -4.88
N GLY A 48 -0.98 -5.28 -4.66
CA GLY A 48 0.35 -5.61 -5.19
C GLY A 48 0.32 -6.03 -6.67
N GLY A 49 1.52 -6.03 -7.27
CA GLY A 49 1.72 -6.37 -8.67
C GLY A 49 2.91 -5.61 -9.26
N PHE A 50 2.84 -5.37 -10.56
CA PHE A 50 3.81 -4.60 -11.34
C PHE A 50 3.01 -3.69 -12.27
N SER A 51 2.32 -2.69 -11.70
CA SER A 51 1.47 -1.82 -12.52
C SER A 51 2.30 -1.13 -13.62
N TYR A 52 1.81 -1.22 -14.86
CA TYR A 52 2.52 -0.83 -16.08
C TYR A 52 3.92 -1.47 -16.23
N GLY A 53 4.11 -2.67 -15.66
CA GLY A 53 5.37 -3.42 -15.68
C GLY A 53 6.50 -2.76 -14.89
N ASP A 54 6.19 -1.75 -14.07
CA ASP A 54 7.17 -0.87 -13.40
C ASP A 54 8.22 -0.28 -14.38
N TYR A 55 7.85 -0.11 -15.66
CA TYR A 55 8.80 0.18 -16.75
C TYR A 55 9.58 1.49 -16.60
N LEU A 56 8.98 2.53 -16.03
CA LEU A 56 9.68 3.79 -15.73
C LEU A 56 10.32 3.72 -14.34
N ARG A 57 9.50 3.46 -13.34
CA ARG A 57 9.79 3.23 -11.93
C ARG A 57 8.53 2.65 -11.30
N CYS A 58 8.67 1.86 -10.24
CA CYS A 58 7.54 1.23 -9.60
C CYS A 58 6.42 2.22 -9.20
N GLY A 59 5.18 1.93 -9.60
CA GLY A 59 4.01 2.76 -9.32
C GLY A 59 3.95 4.15 -9.98
N ALA A 60 5.01 4.61 -10.65
CA ALA A 60 5.14 5.99 -11.14
C ALA A 60 4.17 6.36 -12.27
N ILE A 61 3.71 5.38 -13.06
CA ILE A 61 2.72 5.62 -14.11
C ILE A 61 1.29 5.59 -13.53
N SER A 62 1.05 4.70 -12.57
CA SER A 62 -0.27 4.45 -11.98
C SER A 62 -0.87 5.66 -11.25
N ARG A 63 -0.03 6.54 -10.69
CA ARG A 63 -0.49 7.80 -10.05
C ARG A 63 -1.32 8.70 -10.98
N PHE A 64 -1.16 8.56 -12.30
CA PHE A 64 -1.85 9.39 -13.29
C PHE A 64 -3.18 8.77 -13.77
N ALA A 65 -3.55 7.59 -13.26
CA ALA A 65 -4.78 6.93 -13.65
C ALA A 65 -6.02 7.77 -13.21
N PRO A 66 -7.10 7.81 -14.01
CA PRO A 66 -8.32 8.54 -13.66
C PRO A 66 -8.85 8.26 -12.24
N VAL A 67 -8.89 6.98 -11.82
CA VAL A 67 -9.35 6.59 -10.47
C VAL A 67 -8.53 7.25 -9.36
N MET A 68 -7.23 7.47 -9.58
CA MET A 68 -6.34 8.03 -8.55
C MET A 68 -6.65 9.47 -8.23
N THR A 69 -7.23 10.24 -9.17
CA THR A 69 -7.66 11.62 -8.92
C THR A 69 -8.68 11.65 -7.77
N LEU A 70 -9.68 10.78 -7.82
CA LEU A 70 -10.70 10.67 -6.79
C LEU A 70 -10.14 10.05 -5.50
N ILE A 71 -9.28 9.05 -5.60
CA ILE A 71 -8.65 8.43 -4.41
C ILE A 71 -7.85 9.46 -3.62
N ILE A 72 -7.04 10.29 -4.29
CA ILE A 72 -6.25 11.35 -3.65
C ILE A 72 -7.18 12.35 -2.96
N GLU A 73 -8.24 12.79 -3.65
CA GLU A 73 -9.20 13.73 -3.07
C GLU A 73 -9.88 13.16 -1.81
N GLN A 74 -10.35 11.91 -1.85
CA GLN A 74 -11.06 11.29 -0.73
C GLN A 74 -10.11 10.89 0.41
N ALA A 75 -8.89 10.45 0.11
CA ALA A 75 -7.88 10.16 1.12
C ALA A 75 -7.52 11.41 1.94
N ASN A 76 -7.38 12.57 1.28
CA ASN A 76 -7.18 13.86 1.96
C ASN A 76 -8.38 14.29 2.82
N LYS A 77 -9.57 13.76 2.56
CA LYS A 77 -10.77 13.94 3.39
C LYS A 77 -10.88 12.90 4.51
N GLY A 78 -9.91 12.00 4.64
CA GLY A 78 -9.86 10.98 5.70
C GLY A 78 -10.42 9.61 5.32
N MET A 79 -10.70 9.35 4.03
CA MET A 79 -11.08 8.01 3.58
C MET A 79 -9.95 7.01 3.88
N PRO A 80 -10.24 5.87 4.54
CA PRO A 80 -9.23 4.83 4.76
C PRO A 80 -8.68 4.27 3.45
N LEU A 81 -7.35 4.27 3.34
CA LEU A 81 -6.61 3.83 2.17
C LEU A 81 -5.45 2.91 2.60
N LEU A 82 -5.34 1.75 1.96
CA LEU A 82 -4.27 0.78 2.20
C LEU A 82 -3.52 0.50 0.90
N GLY A 83 -2.22 0.75 0.87
CA GLY A 83 -1.33 0.39 -0.24
C GLY A 83 -0.46 -0.81 0.11
N ILE A 84 -0.50 -1.88 -0.70
CA ILE A 84 0.24 -3.12 -0.47
C ILE A 84 1.27 -3.32 -1.57
N CYS A 85 2.55 -3.49 -1.22
CA CYS A 85 3.65 -3.67 -2.18
C CYS A 85 3.64 -2.57 -3.27
N ASN A 86 3.20 -2.88 -4.50
CA ASN A 86 3.05 -1.90 -5.56
C ASN A 86 2.06 -0.78 -5.24
N GLY A 87 0.99 -1.08 -4.49
CA GLY A 87 0.10 -0.05 -3.97
C GLY A 87 0.81 0.95 -3.05
N PHE A 88 1.74 0.51 -2.19
CA PHE A 88 2.52 1.41 -1.33
C PHE A 88 3.43 2.33 -2.18
N GLN A 89 4.06 1.78 -3.22
CA GLN A 89 4.86 2.54 -4.18
C GLN A 89 4.01 3.62 -4.87
N VAL A 90 2.78 3.28 -5.30
CA VAL A 90 1.83 4.26 -5.87
C VAL A 90 1.46 5.37 -4.87
N LEU A 91 1.33 5.06 -3.58
CA LEU A 91 1.05 6.08 -2.55
C LEU A 91 2.21 7.07 -2.38
N CYS A 92 3.46 6.62 -2.43
CA CYS A 92 4.63 7.50 -2.43
C CYS A 92 4.68 8.34 -3.71
N GLU A 93 4.47 7.74 -4.88
CA GLU A 93 4.49 8.43 -6.17
C GLU A 93 3.36 9.46 -6.34
N SER A 94 2.22 9.24 -5.68
CA SER A 94 1.09 10.19 -5.62
C SER A 94 1.22 11.23 -4.51
N HIS A 95 2.29 11.18 -3.70
CA HIS A 95 2.54 12.05 -2.55
C HIS A 95 1.48 11.98 -1.45
N LEU A 96 0.70 10.89 -1.40
CA LEU A 96 -0.15 10.57 -0.25
C LEU A 96 0.69 10.03 0.92
N LEU A 97 1.83 9.42 0.61
CA LEU A 97 2.86 9.07 1.58
C LEU A 97 4.18 9.81 1.22
N PRO A 98 5.00 10.16 2.22
CA PRO A 98 6.31 10.73 1.98
C PRO A 98 7.30 9.67 1.47
N GLY A 99 8.48 10.12 1.07
CA GLY A 99 9.57 9.25 0.62
C GLY A 99 9.32 8.59 -0.73
N ALA A 100 10.19 7.65 -1.07
CA ALA A 100 10.14 6.89 -2.31
C ALA A 100 10.69 5.47 -2.10
N LEU A 101 10.39 4.57 -3.02
CA LEU A 101 10.88 3.20 -3.00
C LEU A 101 11.91 3.05 -4.12
N THR A 102 13.05 2.44 -3.79
CA THR A 102 14.11 2.15 -4.73
C THR A 102 14.38 0.65 -4.77
N ARG A 103 15.22 0.23 -5.72
CA ARG A 103 15.74 -1.14 -5.78
C ARG A 103 16.30 -1.57 -4.42
N ASN A 104 16.11 -2.85 -4.12
CA ASN A 104 16.71 -3.49 -2.95
C ASN A 104 18.24 -3.33 -2.99
N SER A 105 18.90 -3.27 -1.84
CA SER A 105 20.36 -3.05 -1.73
C SER A 105 21.16 -4.06 -2.56
N ASP A 106 20.72 -5.32 -2.58
CA ASP A 106 21.39 -6.40 -3.30
C ASP A 106 20.94 -6.50 -4.77
N LEU A 107 20.06 -5.61 -5.24
CA LEU A 107 19.53 -5.56 -6.62
C LEU A 107 18.79 -6.83 -7.07
N HIS A 108 18.36 -7.68 -6.14
CA HIS A 108 17.61 -8.89 -6.42
C HIS A 108 16.14 -8.77 -6.01
N PHE A 109 15.28 -9.48 -6.75
CA PHE A 109 13.90 -9.72 -6.34
C PHE A 109 13.88 -10.69 -5.16
N LEU A 110 13.24 -10.28 -4.06
CA LEU A 110 13.05 -11.10 -2.88
C LEU A 110 11.66 -11.72 -2.91
N CYS A 111 11.60 -13.03 -2.67
CA CYS A 111 10.36 -13.79 -2.45
C CYS A 111 10.61 -14.75 -1.30
N LYS A 112 10.29 -14.34 -0.07
CA LYS A 112 10.56 -15.11 1.15
C LYS A 112 9.53 -14.78 2.23
N ASP A 113 9.41 -15.67 3.21
CA ASP A 113 8.73 -15.32 4.45
C ASP A 113 9.64 -14.40 5.27
N GLN A 114 9.07 -13.33 5.81
CA GLN A 114 9.78 -12.29 6.55
C GLN A 114 9.08 -12.03 7.87
N VAL A 115 9.85 -12.14 8.96
CA VAL A 115 9.37 -11.75 10.29
C VAL A 115 9.41 -10.23 10.41
N ILE A 116 8.34 -9.65 10.92
CA ILE A 116 8.28 -8.22 11.27
C ILE A 116 7.76 -8.07 12.70
N SER A 117 8.22 -7.03 13.39
CA SER A 117 7.69 -6.60 14.69
C SER A 117 6.74 -5.42 14.50
N ILE A 118 5.57 -5.46 15.14
CA ILE A 118 4.57 -4.38 15.08
C ILE A 118 4.95 -3.24 16.03
N GLU A 119 5.19 -2.04 15.50
CA GLU A 119 5.63 -0.85 16.26
C GLU A 119 4.48 0.05 16.69
N ASN A 120 3.46 0.19 15.83
CA ASN A 120 2.30 1.04 16.09
C ASN A 120 0.99 0.27 15.90
N THR A 121 0.21 0.18 16.98
CA THR A 121 -1.11 -0.46 17.03
C THR A 121 -2.27 0.55 17.07
N ASN A 122 -1.99 1.86 17.08
CA ASN A 122 -3.00 2.92 17.10
C ASN A 122 -3.48 3.29 15.70
N THR A 123 -3.74 2.29 14.85
CA THR A 123 -4.28 2.50 13.50
C THR A 123 -5.48 1.58 13.23
N LEU A 124 -6.29 1.96 12.24
CA LEU A 124 -7.41 1.12 11.78
C LEU A 124 -6.97 -0.28 11.30
N TRP A 125 -5.69 -0.43 10.93
CA TRP A 125 -5.15 -1.66 10.35
C TRP A 125 -4.47 -2.57 11.38
N THR A 126 -4.01 -2.01 12.50
CA THR A 126 -3.14 -2.72 13.46
C THR A 126 -3.64 -2.75 14.90
N SER A 127 -4.87 -2.28 15.15
CA SER A 127 -5.46 -2.21 16.51
C SER A 127 -5.65 -3.55 17.21
N SER A 128 -5.65 -4.66 16.48
CA SER A 128 -5.80 -6.02 17.04
C SER A 128 -4.47 -6.69 17.37
N PHE A 129 -3.33 -6.04 17.06
CA PHE A 129 -2.00 -6.54 17.43
C PHE A 129 -1.55 -5.95 18.77
N SER A 130 -0.53 -6.58 19.36
CA SER A 130 0.22 -6.01 20.48
C SER A 130 1.48 -5.30 19.97
N LYS A 131 1.89 -4.21 20.64
CA LYS A 131 3.19 -3.58 20.34
C LYS A 131 4.32 -4.56 20.63
N GLY A 132 5.27 -4.70 19.70
CA GLY A 132 6.35 -5.67 19.75
C GLY A 132 5.93 -7.09 19.36
N GLN A 133 4.68 -7.30 18.93
CA GLN A 133 4.25 -8.61 18.44
C GLN A 133 4.96 -8.92 17.13
N GLU A 134 5.64 -10.06 17.09
CA GLU A 134 6.25 -10.57 15.86
C GLU A 134 5.22 -11.35 15.04
N ILE A 135 5.16 -11.07 13.75
CA ILE A 135 4.33 -11.81 12.78
C ILE A 135 5.15 -12.17 11.54
N LEU A 136 4.78 -13.27 10.90
CA LEU A 136 5.35 -13.72 9.64
C LEU A 136 4.50 -13.21 8.47
N ILE A 137 5.12 -12.50 7.54
CA ILE A 137 4.46 -12.01 6.32
C ILE A 137 5.21 -12.46 5.06
N PRO A 138 4.53 -12.68 3.93
CA PRO A 138 5.21 -12.89 2.66
C PRO A 138 5.81 -11.58 2.15
N LEU A 139 7.13 -11.57 1.93
CA LEU A 139 7.85 -10.47 1.28
C LEU A 139 8.09 -10.82 -0.19
N LYS A 140 7.54 -10.01 -1.11
CA LYS A 140 7.61 -10.21 -2.56
C LYS A 140 7.84 -8.87 -3.28
N ASN A 141 9.09 -8.47 -3.49
CA ASN A 141 9.43 -7.21 -4.19
C ASN A 141 10.86 -7.18 -4.75
N GLY A 142 11.08 -6.34 -5.77
CA GLY A 142 12.42 -5.93 -6.24
C GLY A 142 12.77 -4.47 -5.91
N GLU A 143 11.77 -3.64 -5.64
CA GLU A 143 11.90 -2.22 -5.30
C GLU A 143 11.21 -1.93 -3.95
N GLY A 144 11.66 -2.58 -2.88
CA GLY A 144 11.10 -2.45 -1.54
C GLY A 144 11.90 -1.55 -0.59
N SER A 145 13.01 -0.97 -1.06
CA SER A 145 13.88 -0.15 -0.21
C SER A 145 13.31 1.25 -0.06
N PHE A 146 12.69 1.54 1.10
CA PHE A 146 12.17 2.88 1.41
C PHE A 146 13.30 3.87 1.65
N GLN A 147 13.19 5.03 1.02
CA GLN A 147 14.15 6.13 1.07
C GLN A 147 13.43 7.42 1.43
N CYS A 148 14.00 8.18 2.37
CA CYS A 148 13.57 9.52 2.74
C CYS A 148 14.75 10.30 3.34
N ASP A 149 14.60 11.62 3.51
CA ASP A 149 15.59 12.42 4.20
C ASP A 149 15.49 12.28 5.74
N ASP A 150 16.54 12.70 6.44
CA ASP A 150 16.65 12.58 7.91
C ASP A 150 15.49 13.29 8.64
N ALA A 151 15.03 14.43 8.09
CA ALA A 151 13.92 15.19 8.68
C ALA A 151 12.59 14.42 8.59
N THR A 152 12.33 13.80 7.43
CA THR A 152 11.17 12.96 7.19
C THR A 152 11.23 11.72 8.09
N LEU A 153 12.38 11.07 8.18
CA LEU A 153 12.55 9.90 9.06
C LEU A 153 12.26 10.26 10.52
N ALA A 154 12.85 11.36 11.02
CA ALA A 154 12.61 11.84 12.37
C ALA A 154 11.13 12.17 12.64
N SER A 155 10.42 12.77 11.67
CA SER A 155 8.97 13.01 11.76
C SER A 155 8.18 11.70 11.82
N LEU A 156 8.49 10.74 10.94
CA LEU A 156 7.81 9.44 10.92
C LEU A 156 7.99 8.67 12.23
N GLU A 157 9.19 8.68 12.81
CA GLU A 157 9.47 8.03 14.09
C GLU A 157 8.86 8.78 15.27
N GLY A 158 9.03 10.11 15.34
CA GLY A 158 8.53 10.94 16.42
C GLY A 158 7.00 11.00 16.50
N GLU A 159 6.32 10.91 15.36
CA GLU A 159 4.86 10.88 15.28
C GLU A 159 4.27 9.46 15.32
N GLY A 160 5.11 8.44 15.51
CA GLY A 160 4.68 7.04 15.59
C GLY A 160 4.06 6.51 14.29
N ARG A 161 4.45 7.03 13.11
CA ARG A 161 3.89 6.62 11.81
C ARG A 161 4.51 5.34 11.26
N ILE A 162 5.53 4.79 11.92
CA ILE A 162 6.12 3.48 11.59
C ILE A 162 5.23 2.37 12.13
N ILE A 163 4.66 1.57 11.23
CA ILE A 163 3.73 0.47 11.59
C ILE A 163 4.47 -0.78 12.03
N ALA A 164 5.54 -1.14 11.34
CA ALA A 164 6.30 -2.36 11.58
C ALA A 164 7.76 -2.21 11.16
N ARG A 165 8.63 -3.04 11.73
CA ARG A 165 10.06 -3.14 11.37
C ARG A 165 10.44 -4.58 11.09
N TYR A 166 11.44 -4.77 10.22
CA TYR A 166 12.07 -6.07 10.03
C TYR A 166 12.80 -6.50 11.32
N VAL A 167 12.76 -7.80 11.61
CA VAL A 167 13.51 -8.48 12.68
C VAL A 167 14.69 -9.24 12.08
#